data_AF-A0A7S0YY16-F1
#
_entry.id   AF-A0A7S0YY16-F1
#
_cell.length_a   1.000
_cell.length_b   1.000
_cell.length_c   1.000
_cell.angle_alpha   90.00
_cell.angle_beta   90.00
_cell.angle_gamma   90.00
#
_symmetry.space_group_name_H-M   'P 1'
#
loop_
_entity.id
_entity.type
_entity.pdbx_description
1 polymer ?
#
loop_
_entity_poly.entity_id
_entity_poly.type
_entity_poly.pdbx_seq_one_letter_code
_entity_poly.pdbx_strand_id
1 'polypeptide(L)'
;EELKGGEEELQRELLRAREEREEALKGLELSRKEREEALKGLEHSKKEAEEAVKSEALSRKEVELSQKELELSRMEAADAAKGLEQSKREHELSKREAEEAVKGLEQSKREAELAKVEAELSRKGAEALQMEVEGLRKAAELSEKELALSKREAEQALKGLELSKKEAEQAIKGLELSRKEVEEARSVPASPDDVVKLLQSKLSAASEELERAQADLQQTRGELERAQEGHKVAQEGAQEALAESQRALEGAQGELQRSREELGRMQEAQEQAQSGAGGE
;
A
#
# COMPACT_ATOMS: atom_id res chain seq x y z
N GLU A 1 80.90 69.36 128.70
CA GLU A 1 79.54 69.53 128.13
C GLU A 1 79.63 70.10 126.71
N GLU A 2 80.60 69.68 125.91
CA GLU A 2 80.69 68.32 125.35
C GLU A 2 79.44 68.06 124.51
N LEU A 3 79.60 67.96 123.19
CA LEU A 3 79.83 66.67 122.52
C LEU A 3 78.69 65.66 122.72
N LYS A 4 78.07 65.59 123.90
CA LYS A 4 76.82 64.87 124.21
C LYS A 4 75.61 65.40 123.44
N GLY A 5 75.46 66.73 123.30
CA GLY A 5 74.31 67.31 122.58
C GLY A 5 74.31 67.03 121.06
N GLY A 6 75.49 67.05 120.43
CA GLY A 6 75.66 66.68 119.02
C GLY A 6 75.60 65.17 118.78
N GLU A 7 76.04 64.35 119.74
CA GLU A 7 75.82 62.89 119.72
C GLU A 7 74.34 62.53 119.81
N GLU A 8 73.56 63.21 120.66
CA GLU A 8 72.11 62.98 120.79
C GLU A 8 71.33 63.40 119.53
N GLU A 9 71.76 64.47 118.86
CA GLU A 9 71.17 64.93 117.59
C GLU A 9 71.49 63.97 116.43
N LEU A 10 72.75 63.54 116.32
CA LEU A 10 73.15 62.49 115.37
C LEU A 10 72.44 61.16 115.65
N GLN A 11 72.21 60.80 116.91
CA GLN A 11 71.44 59.61 117.27
C GLN A 11 69.97 59.71 116.89
N ARG A 12 69.34 60.89 117.03
CA ARG A 12 67.96 61.13 116.59
C ARG A 12 67.83 61.11 115.07
N GLU A 13 68.78 61.69 114.34
CA GLU A 13 68.82 61.62 112.87
C GLU A 13 69.05 60.18 112.38
N LEU A 14 69.96 59.43 113.02
CA LEU A 14 70.19 58.03 112.70
C LEU A 14 68.95 57.17 112.97
N LEU A 15 68.19 57.48 114.02
CA LEU A 15 66.92 56.80 114.33
C LEU A 15 65.85 57.11 113.28
N ARG A 16 65.69 58.37 112.89
CA ARG A 16 64.76 58.78 111.82
C ARG A 16 65.11 58.17 110.47
N ALA A 17 66.39 58.21 110.08
CA ALA A 17 66.87 57.57 108.86
C ALA A 17 66.66 56.05 108.89
N ARG A 18 66.70 55.43 110.07
CA ARG A 18 66.39 54.00 110.25
C ARG A 18 64.90 53.72 110.11
N GLU A 19 64.03 54.56 110.67
CA GLU A 19 62.57 54.48 110.53
C GLU A 19 62.13 54.71 109.07
N GLU A 20 62.64 55.75 108.41
CA GLU A 20 62.40 56.02 106.98
C GLU A 20 62.90 54.86 106.10
N ARG A 21 64.06 54.28 106.42
CA ARG A 21 64.55 53.09 105.73
C ARG A 21 63.64 51.88 105.96
N GLU A 22 63.11 51.70 107.16
CA GLU A 22 62.19 50.60 107.48
C GLU A 22 60.85 50.78 106.73
N GLU A 23 60.32 52.00 106.67
CA GLU A 23 59.13 52.33 105.88
C GLU A 23 59.35 52.14 104.38
N ALA A 24 60.51 52.57 103.86
CA ALA A 24 60.88 52.34 102.46
C ALA A 24 61.00 50.84 102.14
N LEU A 25 61.55 50.04 103.06
CA LEU A 25 61.62 48.58 102.91
C LEU A 25 60.23 47.94 102.92
N LYS A 26 59.32 48.38 103.80
CA LYS A 26 57.91 47.93 103.80
C LYS A 26 57.20 48.30 102.50
N GLY A 27 57.42 49.51 101.98
CA GLY A 27 56.89 49.95 100.69
C GLY A 27 57.42 49.12 99.51
N LEU A 28 58.70 48.81 99.50
CA LEU A 28 59.30 47.91 98.50
C LEU A 28 58.75 46.48 98.61
N GLU A 29 58.49 45.98 99.82
CA GLU A 29 57.90 44.65 100.01
C GLU A 29 56.46 44.59 99.51
N LEU A 30 55.65 45.62 99.78
CA LEU A 30 54.30 45.75 99.24
C LEU A 30 54.31 45.84 97.72
N SER A 31 55.15 46.70 97.14
CA SER A 31 55.32 46.82 95.69
C SER A 31 55.78 45.50 95.05
N ARG A 32 56.62 44.72 95.75
CA ARG A 32 57.04 43.39 95.29
C ARG A 32 55.86 42.41 95.29
N LYS A 33 55.00 42.42 96.32
CA LYS A 33 53.79 41.57 96.38
C LYS A 33 52.80 41.94 95.28
N GLU A 34 52.52 43.23 95.10
CA GLU A 34 51.67 43.72 94.01
C GLU A 34 52.20 43.32 92.64
N ARG A 35 53.51 43.42 92.43
CA ARG A 35 54.16 42.96 91.19
C ARG A 35 54.02 41.44 91.00
N GLU A 36 54.18 40.65 92.05
CA GLU A 36 54.01 39.20 91.98
C GLU A 36 52.57 38.81 91.64
N GLU A 37 51.59 39.48 92.24
CA GLU A 37 50.16 39.29 91.94
C GLU A 37 49.83 39.71 90.50
N ALA A 38 50.36 40.84 90.03
CA ALA A 38 50.22 41.29 88.65
C ALA A 38 50.84 40.28 87.66
N LEU A 39 51.99 39.69 87.98
CA LEU A 39 52.62 38.64 87.17
C LEU A 39 51.76 37.38 87.11
N LYS A 40 51.17 36.95 88.24
CA LYS A 40 50.22 35.82 88.25
C LYS A 40 48.99 36.11 87.41
N GLY A 41 48.43 37.33 87.52
CA GLY A 41 47.31 37.77 86.69
C GLY A 41 47.64 37.77 85.20
N LEU A 42 48.83 38.21 84.82
CA LEU A 42 49.30 38.18 83.43
C LEU A 42 49.51 36.75 82.94
N GLU A 43 50.02 35.85 83.78
CA GLU A 43 50.16 34.42 83.43
C GLU A 43 48.79 33.74 83.22
N HIS A 44 47.81 34.05 84.07
CA HIS A 44 46.43 33.59 83.89
C HIS A 44 45.81 34.13 82.59
N SER A 45 45.90 35.44 82.36
CA SER A 45 45.39 36.06 81.14
C SER A 45 46.07 35.50 79.88
N LYS A 46 47.36 35.18 79.95
CA LYS A 46 48.09 34.52 78.85
C LYS A 46 47.52 33.12 78.57
N LYS A 47 47.24 32.31 79.60
CA LYS A 47 46.64 30.97 79.43
C LYS A 47 45.25 31.05 78.80
N GLU A 48 44.41 31.98 79.26
CA GLU A 48 43.08 32.22 78.69
C GLU A 48 43.16 32.65 77.22
N ALA A 49 44.11 33.54 76.88
CA ALA A 49 44.33 33.95 75.50
C ALA A 49 44.80 32.77 74.63
N GLU A 50 45.70 31.92 75.13
CA GLU A 50 46.15 30.71 74.41
C GLU A 50 45.00 29.72 74.17
N GLU A 51 44.09 29.54 75.15
CA GLU A 51 42.90 28.71 75.01
C GLU A 51 41.88 29.30 74.02
N ALA A 52 41.65 30.61 74.07
CA ALA A 52 40.79 31.31 73.12
C ALA A 52 41.30 31.16 71.68
N VAL A 53 42.61 31.31 71.46
CA VAL A 53 43.25 31.11 70.15
C VAL A 53 43.09 29.65 69.67
N LYS A 54 43.26 28.66 70.55
CA LYS A 54 43.04 27.26 70.20
C LYS A 54 41.58 26.99 69.81
N SER A 55 40.64 27.52 70.58
CA SER A 55 39.20 27.41 70.31
C SER A 55 38.82 28.03 68.96
N GLU A 56 39.32 29.24 68.68
CA GLU A 56 39.10 29.90 67.40
C GLU A 56 39.71 29.11 66.22
N ALA A 57 40.91 28.56 66.40
CA ALA A 57 41.54 27.71 65.39
C ALA A 57 40.74 26.43 65.10
N LEU A 58 40.12 25.81 66.12
CA LEU A 58 39.23 24.67 65.94
C LEU A 58 37.94 25.07 65.22
N SER A 59 37.30 26.16 65.63
CA SER A 59 36.11 26.69 64.97
C SER A 59 36.35 27.03 63.50
N ARG A 60 37.52 27.63 63.17
CA ARG A 60 37.92 27.89 61.78
C ARG A 60 38.06 26.61 60.96
N LYS A 61 38.60 25.53 61.55
CA LYS A 61 38.70 24.22 60.87
C LYS A 61 37.33 23.60 60.64
N GLU A 62 36.41 23.69 61.60
CA GLU A 62 35.03 23.19 61.44
C GLU A 62 34.32 23.94 60.31
N VAL A 63 34.44 25.27 60.25
CA VAL A 63 33.88 26.07 59.15
C VAL A 63 34.48 25.67 57.80
N GLU A 64 35.80 25.44 57.72
CA GLU A 64 36.46 24.98 56.48
C GLU A 64 35.95 23.60 56.03
N LEU A 65 35.76 22.66 56.98
CA LEU A 65 35.21 21.33 56.68
C LEU A 65 33.76 21.43 56.19
N SER A 66 32.91 22.19 56.87
CA SER A 66 31.52 22.39 56.43
C SER A 66 31.42 23.07 55.07
N GLN A 67 32.34 23.98 54.74
CA GLN A 67 32.41 24.59 53.40
C GLN A 67 32.75 23.55 52.33
N LYS A 68 33.71 22.66 52.58
CA LYS A 68 34.07 21.57 51.65
C LYS A 68 32.92 20.58 51.47
N GLU A 69 32.23 20.20 52.54
CA GLU A 69 31.05 19.32 52.45
C GLU A 69 29.94 19.95 51.63
N LEU A 70 29.70 21.26 51.80
CA LEU A 70 28.69 21.99 51.03
C LEU A 70 29.08 22.14 49.56
N GLU A 71 30.36 22.29 49.25
CA GLU A 71 30.88 22.29 47.87
C GLU A 71 30.69 20.92 47.21
N LEU A 72 31.04 19.82 47.91
CA LEU A 72 30.80 18.46 47.43
C LEU A 72 29.31 18.19 47.18
N SER A 73 28.44 18.55 48.13
CA SER A 73 27.00 18.38 47.97
C SER A 73 26.44 19.18 46.79
N ARG A 74 26.97 20.39 46.52
CA ARG A 74 26.62 21.17 45.34
C ARG A 74 27.06 20.51 44.04
N MET A 75 28.26 19.91 44.01
CA MET A 75 28.74 19.17 42.85
C MET A 75 27.87 17.94 42.56
N GLU A 76 27.55 17.14 43.58
CA GLU A 76 26.66 15.99 43.46
C GLU A 76 25.27 16.39 42.96
N ALA A 77 24.70 17.48 43.48
CA ALA A 77 23.42 18.00 43.03
C ALA A 77 23.47 18.47 41.56
N ALA A 78 24.58 19.10 41.13
CA ALA A 78 24.76 19.53 39.75
C ALA A 78 24.87 18.33 38.79
N ASP A 79 25.58 17.26 39.18
CA ASP A 79 25.69 16.05 38.37
C ASP A 79 24.38 15.26 38.31
N ALA A 80 23.64 15.18 39.42
CA ALA A 80 22.29 14.62 39.44
C ALA A 80 21.33 15.40 38.51
N ALA A 81 21.42 16.74 38.51
CA ALA A 81 20.62 17.57 37.62
C ALA A 81 20.96 17.32 36.14
N LYS A 82 22.23 17.19 35.78
CA LYS A 82 22.67 16.83 34.42
C LYS A 82 22.17 15.44 34.01
N GLY A 83 22.26 14.45 34.90
CA GLY A 83 21.77 13.09 34.63
C GLY A 83 20.25 13.07 34.39
N LEU A 84 19.50 13.85 35.16
CA LEU A 84 18.05 13.98 34.97
C LEU A 84 17.71 14.70 33.65
N GLU A 85 18.49 15.70 33.25
CA GLU A 85 18.33 16.36 31.95
C GLU A 85 18.63 15.43 30.78
N GLN A 86 19.70 14.62 30.87
CA GLN A 86 20.03 13.60 29.87
C GLN A 86 18.91 12.55 29.75
N SER A 87 18.44 12.02 30.88
CA SER A 87 17.33 11.05 30.90
C SER A 87 16.05 11.61 30.28
N LYS A 88 15.73 12.90 30.52
CA LYS A 88 14.60 13.56 29.85
C LYS A 88 14.77 13.62 28.34
N ARG A 89 15.97 13.97 27.86
CA ARG A 89 16.26 14.03 26.41
C ARG A 89 16.14 12.65 25.77
N GLU A 90 16.68 11.61 26.41
CA GLU A 90 16.56 10.23 25.94
C GLU A 90 15.09 9.78 25.87
N HIS A 91 14.29 10.09 26.89
CA HIS A 91 12.86 9.79 26.88
C HIS A 91 12.12 10.55 25.77
N GLU A 92 12.46 11.82 25.50
CA GLU A 92 11.88 12.58 24.39
C GLU A 92 12.25 12.00 23.02
N LEU A 93 13.50 11.55 22.83
CA LEU A 93 13.94 10.88 21.60
C LEU A 93 13.19 9.56 21.40
N SER A 94 13.13 8.70 22.43
CA SER A 94 12.42 7.43 22.36
C SER A 94 10.93 7.63 22.05
N LYS A 95 10.30 8.68 22.59
CA LYS A 95 8.92 9.03 22.26
C LYS A 95 8.76 9.41 20.78
N ARG A 96 9.69 10.20 20.22
CA ARG A 96 9.66 10.58 18.79
C ARG A 96 9.83 9.37 17.89
N GLU A 97 10.78 8.49 18.20
CA GLU A 97 11.00 7.24 17.47
C GLU A 97 9.74 6.36 17.48
N ALA A 98 9.08 6.23 18.65
CA ALA A 98 7.83 5.50 18.74
C ALA A 98 6.69 6.14 17.92
N GLU A 99 6.58 7.47 17.91
CA GLU A 99 5.61 8.19 17.09
C GLU A 99 5.86 8.00 15.59
N GLU A 100 7.14 8.00 15.15
CA GLU A 100 7.52 7.74 13.77
C GLU A 100 7.23 6.29 13.36
N ALA A 101 7.55 5.32 14.22
CA ALA A 101 7.21 3.92 13.98
C ALA A 101 5.70 3.69 13.82
N VAL A 102 4.87 4.35 14.65
CA VAL A 102 3.40 4.30 14.52
C VAL A 102 2.95 4.88 13.18
N LYS A 103 3.50 6.03 12.75
CA LYS A 103 3.18 6.62 11.44
C LYS A 103 3.56 5.68 10.28
N GLY A 104 4.72 5.04 10.36
CA GLY A 104 5.15 4.06 9.36
C GLY A 104 4.21 2.86 9.28
N LEU A 105 3.78 2.32 10.43
CA LEU A 105 2.79 1.23 10.48
C LEU A 105 1.43 1.65 9.90
N GLU A 106 0.96 2.88 10.18
CA GLU A 106 -0.28 3.39 9.59
C GLU A 106 -0.19 3.53 8.07
N GLN A 107 0.93 4.02 7.56
CA GLN A 107 1.17 4.13 6.11
C GLN A 107 1.17 2.76 5.45
N SER A 108 1.93 1.80 6.00
CA SER A 108 1.98 0.43 5.49
C SER A 108 0.60 -0.24 5.49
N LYS A 109 -0.21 0.00 6.53
CA LYS A 109 -1.60 -0.50 6.57
C LYS A 109 -2.46 0.10 5.46
N ARG A 110 -2.36 1.41 5.19
CA ARG A 110 -3.10 2.07 4.10
C ARG A 110 -2.70 1.51 2.74
N GLU A 111 -1.40 1.30 2.51
CA GLU A 111 -0.89 0.70 1.28
C GLU A 111 -1.40 -0.73 1.08
N ALA A 112 -1.40 -1.55 2.15
CA ALA A 112 -1.96 -2.91 2.10
C ALA A 112 -3.47 -2.92 1.80
N GLU A 113 -4.23 -1.97 2.35
CA GLU A 113 -5.66 -1.82 2.04
C GLU A 113 -5.89 -1.42 0.58
N LEU A 114 -5.09 -0.48 0.04
CA LEU A 114 -5.16 -0.09 -1.37
C LEU A 114 -4.83 -1.27 -2.31
N ALA A 115 -3.74 -1.99 -2.04
CA ALA A 115 -3.35 -3.16 -2.81
C ALA A 115 -4.44 -4.24 -2.83
N LYS A 116 -5.16 -4.42 -1.71
CA LYS A 116 -6.30 -5.35 -1.63
C LYS A 116 -7.46 -4.89 -2.52
N VAL A 117 -7.80 -3.60 -2.51
CA VAL A 117 -8.85 -3.03 -3.37
C VAL A 117 -8.49 -3.20 -4.84
N GLU A 118 -7.25 -2.91 -5.22
CA GLU A 118 -6.76 -3.09 -6.59
C GLU A 118 -6.85 -4.56 -7.03
N ALA A 119 -6.43 -5.50 -6.17
CA ALA A 119 -6.54 -6.93 -6.45
C ALA A 119 -8.00 -7.38 -6.64
N GLU A 120 -8.93 -6.89 -5.81
CA GLU A 120 -10.36 -7.18 -5.95
C GLU A 120 -10.95 -6.61 -7.27
N LEU A 121 -10.55 -5.40 -7.66
CA LEU A 121 -10.96 -4.80 -8.94
C LEU A 121 -10.40 -5.59 -10.13
N SER A 122 -9.12 -5.96 -10.09
CA SER A 122 -8.48 -6.81 -11.12
C SER A 122 -9.21 -8.14 -11.27
N ARG A 123 -9.57 -8.79 -10.15
CA ARG A 123 -10.32 -10.04 -10.18
C ARG A 123 -11.71 -9.86 -10.82
N LYS A 124 -12.45 -8.81 -10.47
CA LYS A 124 -13.75 -8.52 -11.09
C LYS A 124 -13.63 -8.24 -12.59
N GLY A 125 -12.58 -7.54 -13.01
CA GLY A 125 -12.26 -7.33 -14.43
C GLY A 125 -12.02 -8.65 -15.16
N ALA A 126 -11.22 -9.54 -14.58
CA ALA A 126 -10.97 -10.87 -15.16
C ALA A 126 -12.23 -11.74 -15.25
N GLU A 127 -13.11 -11.70 -14.23
CA GLU A 127 -14.39 -12.41 -14.24
C GLU A 127 -15.33 -11.86 -15.34
N ALA A 128 -15.36 -10.54 -15.55
CA ALA A 128 -16.15 -9.92 -16.62
C ALA A 128 -15.65 -10.32 -18.02
N LEU A 129 -14.34 -10.29 -18.25
CA LEU A 129 -13.72 -10.74 -19.50
C LEU A 129 -14.03 -12.23 -19.80
N GLN A 130 -14.02 -13.08 -18.76
CA GLN A 130 -14.38 -14.49 -18.93
C GLN A 130 -15.83 -14.67 -19.40
N MET A 131 -16.77 -13.91 -18.84
CA MET A 131 -18.17 -13.94 -19.26
C MET A 131 -18.34 -13.45 -20.70
N GLU A 132 -17.62 -12.41 -21.09
CA GLU A 132 -17.65 -11.88 -22.46
C GLU A 132 -17.13 -12.90 -23.48
N VAL A 133 -15.98 -13.53 -23.18
CA VAL A 133 -15.42 -14.62 -24.01
C VAL A 133 -16.38 -15.81 -24.12
N GLU A 134 -17.06 -16.18 -23.04
CA GLU A 134 -18.07 -17.25 -23.08
C GLU A 134 -19.28 -16.86 -23.96
N GLY A 135 -19.72 -15.61 -23.88
CA GLY A 135 -20.80 -15.07 -24.72
C GLY A 135 -20.45 -15.13 -26.20
N LEU A 136 -19.25 -14.70 -26.57
CA LEU A 136 -18.77 -14.73 -27.96
C LEU A 136 -18.62 -16.15 -28.50
N ARG A 137 -18.14 -17.09 -27.68
CA ARG A 137 -18.10 -18.51 -28.05
C ARG A 137 -19.49 -19.06 -28.38
N LYS A 138 -20.51 -18.72 -27.58
CA LYS A 138 -21.89 -19.14 -27.84
C LYS A 138 -22.44 -18.51 -29.12
N ALA A 139 -22.14 -17.23 -29.38
CA ALA A 139 -22.54 -16.56 -30.61
C ALA A 139 -21.91 -17.22 -31.85
N ALA A 140 -20.61 -17.53 -31.79
CA ALA A 140 -19.92 -18.24 -32.86
C ALA A 140 -20.52 -19.64 -33.11
N GLU A 141 -20.82 -20.41 -32.06
CA GLU A 141 -21.45 -21.73 -32.18
C GLU A 141 -22.84 -21.66 -32.83
N LEU A 142 -23.64 -20.64 -32.49
CA LEU A 142 -24.95 -20.41 -33.12
C LEU A 142 -24.80 -20.07 -34.60
N SER A 143 -23.85 -19.20 -34.95
CA SER A 143 -23.63 -18.82 -36.33
C SER A 143 -23.12 -19.97 -37.19
N GLU A 144 -22.25 -20.85 -36.66
CA GLU A 144 -21.86 -22.09 -37.32
C GLU A 144 -23.05 -23.03 -37.59
N LYS A 145 -23.99 -23.13 -36.64
CA LYS A 145 -25.21 -23.92 -36.83
C LYS A 145 -26.11 -23.34 -37.92
N GLU A 146 -26.29 -22.03 -37.95
CA GLU A 146 -27.07 -21.34 -38.99
C GLU A 146 -26.45 -21.55 -40.38
N LEU A 147 -25.13 -21.43 -40.50
CA LEU A 147 -24.41 -21.71 -41.74
C LEU A 147 -24.58 -23.17 -42.18
N ALA A 148 -24.49 -24.12 -41.25
CA ALA A 148 -24.69 -25.54 -41.54
C ALA A 148 -26.13 -25.85 -42.01
N LEU A 149 -27.14 -25.23 -41.38
CA LEU A 149 -28.54 -25.36 -41.78
C LEU A 149 -28.76 -24.78 -43.17
N SER A 150 -28.27 -23.57 -43.43
CA SER A 150 -28.45 -22.92 -44.72
C SER A 150 -27.76 -23.68 -45.87
N LYS A 151 -26.59 -24.26 -45.61
CA LYS A 151 -25.93 -25.18 -46.56
C LYS A 151 -26.81 -26.39 -46.89
N ARG A 152 -27.46 -26.99 -45.88
CA ARG A 152 -28.35 -28.13 -46.09
C ARG A 152 -29.59 -27.73 -46.90
N GLU A 153 -30.15 -26.55 -46.66
CA GLU A 153 -31.27 -26.02 -47.45
C GLU A 153 -30.88 -25.80 -48.91
N ALA A 154 -29.70 -25.21 -49.18
CA ALA A 154 -29.20 -25.04 -50.53
C ALA A 154 -28.97 -26.38 -51.25
N GLU A 155 -28.43 -27.39 -50.55
CA GLU A 155 -28.27 -28.75 -51.08
C GLU A 155 -29.62 -29.42 -51.39
N GLN A 156 -30.65 -29.19 -50.57
CA GLN A 156 -32.00 -29.70 -50.81
C GLN A 156 -32.66 -29.01 -52.01
N ALA A 157 -32.54 -27.69 -52.12
CA ALA A 157 -33.08 -26.94 -53.25
C ALA A 157 -32.42 -27.34 -54.58
N LEU A 158 -31.11 -27.62 -54.58
CA LEU A 158 -30.38 -28.18 -55.73
C LEU A 158 -30.97 -29.52 -56.17
N LYS A 159 -31.22 -30.44 -55.23
CA LYS A 159 -31.85 -31.74 -55.54
C LYS A 159 -33.27 -31.57 -56.08
N GLY A 160 -34.05 -30.64 -55.52
CA GLY A 160 -35.38 -30.30 -56.02
C GLY A 160 -35.36 -29.81 -57.47
N LEU A 161 -34.45 -28.87 -57.77
CA LEU A 161 -34.27 -28.36 -59.14
C LEU A 161 -33.84 -29.47 -60.12
N GLU A 162 -32.96 -30.40 -59.72
CA GLU A 162 -32.58 -31.54 -60.55
C GLU A 162 -33.77 -32.46 -60.86
N LEU A 163 -34.69 -32.66 -59.91
CA LEU A 163 -35.89 -33.45 -60.11
C LEU A 163 -36.88 -32.75 -61.05
N SER A 164 -37.21 -31.48 -60.81
CA SER A 164 -38.11 -30.73 -61.69
C SER A 164 -37.56 -30.59 -63.11
N LYS A 165 -36.23 -30.53 -63.28
CA LYS A 165 -35.60 -30.58 -64.61
C LYS A 165 -35.87 -31.90 -65.31
N LYS A 166 -35.76 -33.03 -64.61
CA LYS A 166 -36.06 -34.36 -65.18
C LYS A 166 -37.54 -34.50 -65.54
N GLU A 167 -38.44 -33.98 -64.71
CA GLU A 167 -39.88 -33.97 -64.97
C GLU A 167 -40.22 -33.13 -66.21
N ALA A 168 -39.64 -31.93 -66.34
CA ALA A 168 -39.79 -31.11 -67.54
C ALA A 168 -39.24 -31.80 -68.79
N GLU A 169 -38.07 -32.45 -68.71
CA GLU A 169 -37.51 -33.24 -69.81
C GLU A 169 -38.41 -34.42 -70.21
N GLN A 170 -39.08 -35.08 -69.25
CA GLN A 170 -40.05 -36.14 -69.52
C GLN A 170 -41.34 -35.59 -70.15
N ALA A 171 -41.86 -34.46 -69.67
CA ALA A 171 -43.04 -33.81 -70.24
C ALA A 171 -42.80 -33.37 -71.70
N ILE A 172 -41.60 -32.84 -72.01
CA ILE A 172 -41.20 -32.52 -73.38
C ILE A 172 -41.27 -33.76 -74.27
N LYS A 173 -40.68 -34.89 -73.83
CA LYS A 173 -40.72 -36.16 -74.59
C LYS A 173 -42.15 -36.65 -74.79
N GLY A 174 -43.00 -36.57 -73.76
CA GLY A 174 -44.41 -36.95 -73.84
C GLY A 174 -45.23 -36.11 -74.82
N LEU A 175 -44.97 -34.79 -74.84
CA LEU A 175 -45.55 -33.86 -75.81
C LEU A 175 -45.10 -34.17 -77.24
N GLU A 176 -43.81 -34.42 -77.45
CA GLU A 176 -43.26 -34.80 -78.75
C GLU A 176 -43.89 -36.08 -79.31
N LEU A 177 -44.08 -37.11 -78.46
CA LEU A 177 -44.76 -38.36 -78.84
C LEU A 177 -46.22 -38.12 -79.20
N SER A 178 -46.97 -37.41 -78.36
CA SER A 178 -48.38 -37.06 -78.62
C SER A 178 -48.54 -36.28 -79.93
N ARG A 179 -47.60 -35.39 -80.23
CA ARG A 179 -47.61 -34.60 -81.47
C ARG A 179 -47.40 -35.48 -82.70
N LYS A 180 -46.47 -36.44 -82.64
CA LYS A 180 -46.25 -37.42 -83.72
C LYS A 180 -47.47 -38.31 -83.96
N GLU A 181 -48.12 -38.79 -82.90
CA GLU A 181 -49.34 -39.61 -83.02
C GLU A 181 -50.47 -38.85 -83.74
N VAL A 182 -50.68 -37.57 -83.39
CA VAL A 182 -51.66 -36.71 -84.07
C VAL A 182 -51.32 -36.49 -85.54
N GLU A 183 -50.04 -36.25 -85.86
CA GLU A 183 -49.56 -36.04 -87.23
C GLU A 183 -49.75 -37.30 -88.09
N GLU A 184 -49.37 -38.47 -87.55
CA GLU A 184 -49.50 -39.76 -88.21
C GLU A 184 -50.98 -40.10 -88.46
N ALA A 185 -51.86 -39.92 -87.47
CA ALA A 185 -53.29 -40.17 -87.61
C ALA A 185 -53.96 -39.28 -88.69
N ARG A 186 -53.47 -38.05 -88.88
CA ARG A 186 -53.96 -37.13 -89.93
C ARG A 186 -53.46 -37.47 -91.33
N SER A 187 -52.33 -38.17 -91.44
CA SER A 187 -51.76 -38.58 -92.73
C SER A 187 -52.48 -39.77 -93.38
N VAL A 188 -53.28 -40.51 -92.62
CA VAL A 188 -54.02 -41.69 -93.09
C VAL A 188 -55.42 -41.28 -93.57
N PRO A 189 -55.76 -41.46 -94.87
CA PRO A 189 -56.99 -40.93 -95.50
C PRO A 189 -58.31 -41.57 -95.02
N ALA A 190 -58.26 -42.53 -94.10
CA ALA A 190 -59.42 -43.26 -93.55
C ALA A 190 -59.44 -43.33 -92.01
N SER A 191 -58.63 -42.53 -91.31
CA SER A 191 -58.68 -42.46 -89.84
C SER A 191 -60.05 -41.96 -89.39
N PRO A 192 -60.76 -42.68 -88.49
CA PRO A 192 -62.03 -42.18 -87.93
C PRO A 192 -61.83 -40.85 -87.18
N ASP A 193 -62.72 -39.88 -87.39
CA ASP A 193 -62.67 -38.56 -86.73
C ASP A 193 -62.55 -38.65 -85.19
N ASP A 194 -63.14 -39.69 -84.60
CA ASP A 194 -63.09 -39.94 -83.16
C ASP A 194 -61.65 -40.23 -82.66
N VAL A 195 -60.83 -40.89 -83.47
CA VAL A 195 -59.41 -41.17 -83.17
C VAL A 195 -58.61 -39.87 -83.18
N VAL A 196 -58.82 -39.02 -84.18
CA VAL A 196 -58.13 -37.72 -84.28
C VAL A 196 -58.51 -36.82 -83.11
N LYS A 197 -59.79 -36.76 -82.73
CA LYS A 197 -60.26 -35.99 -81.55
C LYS A 197 -59.65 -36.50 -80.24
N LEU A 198 -59.56 -37.81 -80.05
CA LEU A 198 -58.95 -38.41 -78.85
C LEU A 198 -57.44 -38.10 -78.77
N LEU A 199 -56.71 -38.16 -79.90
CA LEU A 199 -55.30 -37.81 -79.91
C LEU A 199 -55.08 -36.31 -79.69
N GLN A 200 -55.97 -35.46 -80.19
CA GLN A 200 -55.93 -34.02 -79.90
C GLN A 200 -56.16 -33.71 -78.41
N SER A 201 -57.07 -34.43 -77.74
CA SER A 201 -57.26 -34.25 -76.29
C SER A 201 -56.04 -34.73 -75.50
N LYS A 202 -55.40 -35.83 -75.89
CA LYS A 202 -54.11 -36.27 -75.32
C LYS A 202 -52.99 -35.24 -75.54
N LEU A 203 -52.89 -34.66 -76.74
CA LEU A 203 -51.92 -33.61 -77.03
C LEU A 203 -52.14 -32.37 -76.15
N SER A 204 -53.40 -31.98 -75.94
CA SER A 204 -53.76 -30.90 -75.01
C SER A 204 -53.32 -31.23 -73.58
N ALA A 205 -53.61 -32.45 -73.10
CA ALA A 205 -53.20 -32.90 -71.77
C ALA A 205 -51.67 -32.90 -71.61
N ALA A 206 -50.93 -33.40 -72.60
CA ALA A 206 -49.46 -33.37 -72.59
C ALA A 206 -48.90 -31.93 -72.61
N SER A 207 -49.59 -30.99 -73.26
CA SER A 207 -49.21 -29.57 -73.25
C SER A 207 -49.42 -28.94 -71.87
N GLU A 208 -50.54 -29.25 -71.21
CA GLU A 208 -50.80 -28.81 -69.84
C GLU A 208 -49.80 -29.41 -68.84
N GLU A 209 -49.41 -30.67 -69.02
CA GLU A 209 -48.35 -31.31 -68.22
C GLU A 209 -46.99 -30.62 -68.39
N LEU A 210 -46.62 -30.24 -69.62
CA LEU A 210 -45.40 -29.48 -69.86
C LEU A 210 -45.46 -28.10 -69.19
N GLU A 211 -46.58 -27.40 -69.31
CA GLU A 211 -46.75 -26.08 -68.68
C GLU A 211 -46.63 -26.17 -67.16
N ARG A 212 -47.22 -27.19 -66.54
CA ARG A 212 -47.07 -27.47 -65.09
C ARG A 212 -45.63 -27.78 -64.73
N ALA A 213 -44.96 -28.68 -65.46
CA ALA A 213 -43.56 -29.01 -65.19
C ALA A 213 -42.62 -27.81 -65.35
N GLN A 214 -42.91 -26.90 -66.29
CA GLN A 214 -42.17 -25.64 -66.44
C GLN A 214 -42.43 -24.66 -65.30
N ALA A 215 -43.66 -24.58 -64.79
CA ALA A 215 -43.98 -23.79 -63.60
C ALA A 215 -43.26 -24.32 -62.35
N ASP A 216 -43.25 -25.64 -62.16
CA ASP A 216 -42.54 -26.28 -61.05
C ASP A 216 -41.01 -26.07 -61.13
N LEU A 217 -40.44 -26.13 -62.34
CA LEU A 217 -39.03 -25.81 -62.57
C LEU A 217 -38.72 -24.33 -62.23
N GLN A 218 -39.58 -23.40 -62.61
CA GLN A 218 -39.41 -21.98 -62.29
C GLN A 218 -39.50 -21.75 -60.77
N GLN A 219 -40.43 -22.41 -60.09
CA GLN A 219 -40.57 -22.33 -58.65
C GLN A 219 -39.34 -22.87 -57.92
N THR A 220 -38.90 -24.09 -58.24
CA THR A 220 -37.72 -24.73 -57.61
C THR A 220 -36.43 -23.96 -57.89
N ARG A 221 -36.31 -23.31 -59.05
CA ARG A 221 -35.21 -22.38 -59.32
C ARG A 221 -35.25 -21.17 -58.39
N GLY A 222 -36.42 -20.58 -58.17
CA GLY A 222 -36.57 -19.48 -57.22
C GLY A 222 -36.29 -19.89 -55.77
N GLU A 223 -36.64 -21.11 -55.38
CA GLU A 223 -36.28 -21.69 -54.08
C GLU A 223 -34.76 -21.86 -53.93
N LEU A 224 -34.07 -22.33 -54.99
CA LEU A 224 -32.61 -22.42 -54.98
C LEU A 224 -31.94 -21.05 -54.86
N GLU A 225 -32.40 -20.05 -55.60
CA GLU A 225 -31.87 -18.69 -55.52
C GLU A 225 -32.00 -18.12 -54.10
N ARG A 226 -33.17 -18.29 -53.46
CA ARG A 226 -33.39 -17.88 -52.06
C ARG A 226 -32.51 -18.65 -51.07
N ALA A 227 -32.34 -19.95 -51.26
CA ALA A 227 -31.50 -20.77 -50.40
C ALA A 227 -30.00 -20.40 -50.53
N GLN A 228 -29.54 -20.07 -51.74
CA GLN A 228 -28.18 -19.57 -51.97
C GLN A 228 -27.95 -18.19 -51.35
N GLU A 229 -28.93 -17.29 -51.45
CA GLU A 229 -28.86 -15.98 -50.82
C GLU A 229 -28.86 -16.11 -49.28
N GLY A 230 -29.71 -16.98 -48.73
CA GLY A 230 -29.69 -17.35 -47.31
C GLY A 230 -28.34 -17.89 -46.87
N HIS A 231 -27.70 -18.76 -47.66
CA HIS A 231 -26.37 -19.29 -47.35
C HIS A 231 -25.34 -18.18 -47.34
N LYS A 232 -25.39 -17.27 -48.31
CA LYS A 232 -24.44 -16.15 -48.37
C LYS A 232 -24.56 -15.26 -47.13
N VAL A 233 -25.78 -14.92 -46.72
CA VAL A 233 -26.04 -14.14 -45.49
C VAL A 233 -25.55 -14.88 -44.25
N ALA A 234 -25.84 -16.18 -44.13
CA ALA A 234 -25.37 -16.99 -43.00
C ALA A 234 -23.83 -17.09 -42.96
N GLN A 235 -23.19 -17.15 -44.13
CA GLN A 235 -21.73 -17.18 -44.24
C GLN A 235 -21.10 -15.85 -43.83
N GLU A 236 -21.66 -14.73 -44.28
CA GLU A 236 -21.21 -13.39 -43.89
C GLU A 236 -21.38 -13.18 -42.37
N GLY A 237 -22.53 -13.56 -41.81
CA GLY A 237 -22.77 -13.53 -40.36
C GLY A 237 -21.79 -14.37 -39.55
N ALA A 238 -21.46 -15.58 -40.03
CA ALA A 238 -20.47 -16.45 -39.38
C ALA A 238 -19.05 -15.86 -39.43
N GLN A 239 -18.68 -15.20 -40.53
CA GLN A 239 -17.40 -14.51 -40.64
C GLN A 239 -17.32 -13.29 -39.72
N GLU A 240 -18.39 -12.54 -39.60
CA GLU A 240 -18.47 -11.37 -38.71
C GLU A 240 -18.38 -11.80 -37.24
N ALA A 241 -19.14 -12.82 -36.83
CA ALA A 241 -19.08 -13.37 -35.47
C ALA A 241 -17.67 -13.91 -35.11
N LEU A 242 -16.97 -14.52 -36.07
CA LEU A 242 -15.58 -14.96 -35.90
C LEU A 242 -14.64 -13.76 -35.72
N ALA A 243 -14.79 -12.72 -36.53
CA ALA A 243 -13.96 -11.52 -36.44
C ALA A 243 -14.17 -10.77 -35.12
N GLU A 244 -15.41 -10.67 -34.64
CA GLU A 244 -15.72 -10.10 -33.33
C GLU A 244 -15.10 -10.92 -32.19
N SER A 245 -15.23 -12.25 -32.27
CA SER A 245 -14.62 -13.16 -31.29
C SER A 245 -13.09 -13.01 -31.24
N GLN A 246 -12.44 -12.82 -32.39
CA GLN A 246 -10.99 -12.59 -32.47
C GLN A 246 -10.59 -11.24 -31.87
N ARG A 247 -11.29 -10.16 -32.21
CA ARG A 247 -11.02 -8.81 -31.65
C ARG A 247 -11.16 -8.78 -30.15
N ALA A 248 -12.21 -9.41 -29.61
CA ALA A 248 -12.40 -9.51 -28.17
C ALA A 248 -11.32 -10.34 -27.49
N LEU A 249 -10.88 -11.45 -28.11
CA LEU A 249 -9.78 -12.25 -27.58
C LEU A 249 -8.47 -11.45 -27.53
N GLU A 250 -8.15 -10.69 -28.58
CA GLU A 250 -6.99 -9.80 -28.61
C GLU A 250 -7.10 -8.69 -27.54
N GLY A 251 -8.28 -8.09 -27.38
CA GLY A 251 -8.56 -7.12 -26.32
C GLY A 251 -8.33 -7.70 -24.92
N ALA A 252 -8.91 -8.86 -24.64
CA ALA A 252 -8.76 -9.56 -23.36
C ALA A 252 -7.29 -9.95 -23.08
N GLN A 253 -6.54 -10.38 -24.09
CA GLN A 253 -5.11 -10.66 -23.94
C GLN A 253 -4.31 -9.40 -23.64
N GLY A 254 -4.63 -8.28 -24.29
CA GLY A 254 -4.02 -6.98 -24.03
C GLY A 254 -4.27 -6.50 -22.60
N GLU A 255 -5.50 -6.63 -22.10
CA GLU A 255 -5.83 -6.29 -20.71
C GLU A 255 -5.11 -7.20 -19.71
N LEU A 256 -5.08 -8.50 -19.95
CA LEU A 256 -4.37 -9.46 -19.11
C LEU A 256 -2.86 -9.15 -19.05
N GLN A 257 -2.27 -8.73 -20.17
CA GLN A 257 -0.87 -8.33 -20.21
C GLN A 257 -0.62 -7.07 -19.38
N ARG A 258 -1.50 -6.05 -19.48
CA ARG A 258 -1.42 -4.84 -18.64
C ARG A 258 -1.52 -5.17 -17.16
N SER A 259 -2.48 -6.00 -16.76
CA SER A 259 -2.62 -6.42 -15.35
C SER A 259 -1.40 -7.19 -14.86
N ARG A 260 -0.76 -8.02 -15.70
CA ARG A 260 0.50 -8.69 -15.35
C ARG A 260 1.65 -7.71 -15.15
N GLU A 261 1.78 -6.71 -16.02
CA GLU A 261 2.79 -5.66 -15.89
C GLU A 261 2.58 -4.81 -14.63
N GLU A 262 1.32 -4.45 -14.33
CA GLU A 262 0.97 -3.72 -13.11
C GLU A 262 1.27 -4.53 -11.85
N LEU A 263 0.89 -5.82 -11.82
CA LEU A 263 1.25 -6.72 -10.72
C LEU A 263 2.77 -6.85 -10.54
N GLY A 264 3.53 -6.94 -11.64
CA GLY A 264 4.99 -6.94 -11.59
C GLY A 264 5.55 -5.68 -10.96
N ARG A 265 5.06 -4.50 -11.39
CA ARG A 265 5.47 -3.20 -10.80
C ARG A 265 5.12 -3.11 -9.31
N MET A 266 3.95 -3.60 -8.90
CA MET A 266 3.55 -3.65 -7.49
C MET A 266 4.48 -4.54 -6.67
N GLN A 267 4.83 -5.72 -7.19
CA GLN A 267 5.76 -6.63 -6.53
C GLN A 267 7.16 -6.03 -6.39
N GLU A 268 7.67 -5.39 -7.45
CA GLU A 268 8.95 -4.67 -7.41
C GLU A 268 8.91 -3.52 -6.38
N ALA A 269 7.83 -2.75 -6.34
CA ALA A 269 7.65 -1.68 -5.36
C ALA A 269 7.61 -2.22 -3.92
N GLN A 270 6.96 -3.37 -3.71
CA GLN A 270 6.92 -4.03 -2.41
C GLN A 270 8.31 -4.53 -1.98
N GLU A 271 9.09 -5.14 -2.88
CA GLU A 271 10.46 -5.58 -2.60
C GLU A 271 11.40 -4.40 -2.29
N GLN A 272 11.25 -3.28 -3.01
CA GLN A 272 11.99 -2.04 -2.72
C GLN A 272 11.64 -1.48 -1.33
N ALA A 273 10.36 -1.47 -0.96
CA ALA A 273 9.93 -1.02 0.37
C ALA A 273 10.49 -1.93 1.49
N GLN A 274 10.53 -3.25 1.27
CA GLN A 274 11.06 -4.21 2.25
C GLN A 274 12.59 -4.16 2.36
N SER A 275 13.30 -3.96 1.26
CA SER A 275 14.77 -3.84 1.26
C SER A 275 15.26 -2.50 1.81
N GLY A 276 14.51 -1.41 1.61
CA GLY A 276 14.81 -0.11 2.21
C GLY A 276 14.66 -0.08 3.73
N ALA A 277 13.77 -0.89 4.30
CA ALA A 277 13.54 -0.96 5.75
C ALA A 277 14.61 -1.77 6.54
N GLY A 278 15.54 -2.46 5.87
CA GLY A 278 16.57 -3.28 6.51
C GLY A 278 17.97 -2.65 6.57
N GLY A 279 18.12 -1.39 6.13
CA GLY A 279 19.43 -0.77 5.85
C GLY A 279 19.90 0.33 6.81
N GLU A 280 19.13 0.70 7.84
CA GLU A 280 19.50 1.78 8.79
C GLU A 280 19.56 1.30 10.24
#